data_AF-A0A6L4Y903-F1
#
_entry.id   AF-A0A6L4Y903-F1
#
_cell.length_a   1.000
_cell.length_b   1.000
_cell.length_c   1.000
_cell.angle_alpha   90.00
_cell.angle_beta   90.00
_cell.angle_gamma   90.00
#
_symmetry.space_group_name_H-M   'P 1'
#
loop_
_entity.id
_entity.type
_entity.pdbx_description
1 polymer ?
#
loop_
_entity_poly.entity_id
_entity_poly.type
_entity_poly.pdbx_seq_one_letter_code
_entity_poly.pdbx_strand_id
1 'polypeptide(L)'
;DMLKVWNILLIIFTFLLTIFGTFITRSGIIASVHSFGQSSLGWILLIFLGVVLVISFNFLIYRLPGLRSKNQLDSLLSRESSFLYNNLLLVGIAFAILWGTLFPIISEAVSGIKITVGAPFFNAVVTPIALALLLLTGVCPFIAWEKSSLKNFLEKLLFPSIFSITGAIVLYLLGIRPFYVLISFSLCIFVLITLFLEFLNGTRTRHILSGEGHPKALWNLVARNKRR
;
A
#
# COMPACT_ATOMS: atom_id res chain seq x y z
N ASP A 1 19.15 -2.46 6.32
CA ASP A 1 19.73 -2.14 4.99
C ASP A 1 19.52 -3.19 3.90
N MET A 2 18.33 -3.82 3.79
CA MET A 2 18.14 -4.93 2.84
C MET A 2 17.58 -4.52 1.47
N LEU A 3 16.80 -3.44 1.38
CA LEU A 3 16.01 -3.08 0.20
C LEU A 3 16.43 -1.73 -0.44
N LYS A 4 17.73 -1.42 -0.47
CA LYS A 4 18.23 -0.13 -1.01
C LYS A 4 17.91 0.05 -2.49
N VAL A 5 18.20 -0.97 -3.31
CA VAL A 5 17.90 -0.96 -4.76
C VAL A 5 16.40 -0.83 -5.02
N TRP A 6 15.59 -1.59 -4.28
CA TRP A 6 14.13 -1.55 -4.38
C TRP A 6 13.57 -0.16 -4.08
N ASN A 7 14.04 0.48 -3.00
CA ASN A 7 13.61 1.83 -2.65
C ASN A 7 13.96 2.84 -3.75
N ILE A 8 15.18 2.79 -4.30
CA ILE A 8 15.58 3.68 -5.39
C ILE A 8 14.73 3.44 -6.65
N LEU A 9 14.42 2.18 -6.98
CA LEU A 9 13.50 1.86 -8.07
C LEU A 9 12.11 2.49 -7.85
N LEU A 10 11.54 2.37 -6.65
CA LEU A 10 10.25 2.99 -6.33
C LEU A 10 10.30 4.53 -6.46
N ILE A 11 11.39 5.16 -6.05
CA ILE A 11 11.58 6.62 -6.20
C ILE A 11 11.61 6.99 -7.69
N ILE A 12 12.40 6.28 -8.50
CA ILE A 12 12.51 6.51 -9.95
C ILE A 12 11.13 6.33 -10.60
N PHE A 13 10.45 5.21 -10.34
CA PHE A 13 9.13 4.96 -10.91
C PHE A 13 8.10 6.00 -10.49
N THR A 14 8.08 6.40 -9.22
CA THR A 14 7.15 7.43 -8.74
C THR A 14 7.36 8.75 -9.48
N PHE A 15 8.63 9.18 -9.64
CA PHE A 15 8.95 10.40 -10.37
C PHE A 15 8.63 10.30 -11.87
N LEU A 16 8.87 9.16 -12.50
CA LEU A 16 8.49 8.94 -13.90
C LEU A 16 6.97 8.95 -14.07
N LEU A 17 6.22 8.34 -13.16
CA LEU A 17 4.76 8.28 -13.20
C LEU A 17 4.10 9.65 -13.01
N THR A 18 4.69 10.58 -12.24
CA THR A 18 4.15 11.95 -12.13
C THR A 18 4.31 12.73 -13.43
N ILE A 19 5.48 12.61 -14.09
CA ILE A 19 5.71 13.20 -15.42
C ILE A 19 4.75 12.57 -16.43
N PHE A 20 4.62 11.24 -16.41
CA PHE A 20 3.74 10.50 -17.30
C PHE A 20 2.25 10.87 -17.12
N GLY A 21 1.77 11.02 -15.88
CA GLY A 21 0.41 11.48 -15.60
C GLY A 21 0.17 12.91 -16.12
N THR A 22 1.17 13.78 -16.01
CA THR A 22 1.12 15.13 -16.58
C THR A 22 1.07 15.08 -18.11
N PHE A 23 1.85 14.20 -18.73
CA PHE A 23 1.81 13.98 -20.17
C PHE A 23 0.42 13.50 -20.64
N ILE A 24 -0.18 12.49 -20.00
CA ILE A 24 -1.50 11.98 -20.36
C ILE A 24 -2.57 13.09 -20.31
N THR A 25 -2.56 13.91 -19.26
CA THR A 25 -3.59 14.93 -19.04
C THR A 25 -3.44 16.16 -19.92
N ARG A 26 -2.25 16.41 -20.48
CA ARG A 26 -1.93 17.58 -21.32
C ARG A 26 -1.77 17.28 -22.81
N SER A 27 -1.54 16.02 -23.18
CA SER A 27 -1.32 15.59 -24.57
C SER A 27 -2.60 15.40 -25.38
N GLY A 28 -3.74 15.26 -24.72
CA GLY A 28 -5.01 15.00 -25.40
C GLY A 28 -5.21 13.57 -25.88
N ILE A 29 -4.27 12.66 -25.58
CA ILE A 29 -4.33 11.24 -25.96
C ILE A 29 -5.51 10.52 -25.28
N ILE A 30 -5.80 10.88 -24.03
CA ILE A 30 -6.98 10.38 -23.31
C ILE A 30 -8.01 11.51 -23.22
N ALA A 31 -9.23 11.26 -23.71
CA ALA A 31 -10.36 12.13 -23.44
C ALA A 31 -10.77 11.98 -21.97
N SER A 32 -10.45 12.97 -21.14
CA SER A 32 -10.86 13.00 -19.73
C SER A 32 -11.74 14.21 -19.49
N VAL A 33 -12.83 14.06 -18.76
CA VAL A 33 -13.65 15.20 -18.30
C VAL A 33 -12.85 16.14 -17.37
N HIS A 34 -11.71 15.69 -16.85
CA HIS A 34 -10.76 16.48 -16.05
C HIS A 34 -9.51 16.91 -16.85
N SER A 35 -9.44 16.68 -18.16
CA SER A 35 -8.35 17.23 -18.98
C SER A 35 -8.69 18.68 -19.35
N PHE A 36 -8.23 19.62 -18.53
CA PHE A 36 -8.48 21.06 -18.68
C PHE A 36 -7.56 21.76 -19.70
N GLY A 37 -6.78 21.02 -20.49
CA GLY A 37 -5.95 21.67 -21.51
C GLY A 37 -5.29 20.70 -22.47
N GLN A 38 -5.78 20.72 -23.71
CA GLN A 38 -5.00 20.32 -24.88
C GLN A 38 -3.89 21.36 -25.06
N SER A 39 -2.63 20.97 -24.92
CA SER A 39 -1.49 21.88 -25.10
C SER A 39 -0.45 21.25 -26.02
N SER A 40 0.28 22.07 -26.78
CA SER A 40 1.40 21.62 -27.62
C SER A 40 2.59 21.07 -26.83
N LEU A 41 2.52 21.10 -25.50
CA LEU A 41 3.59 20.66 -24.59
C LEU A 41 3.70 19.13 -24.45
N GLY A 42 2.76 18.35 -24.99
CA GLY A 42 2.79 16.88 -24.89
C GLY A 42 4.12 16.28 -25.37
N TRP A 43 4.63 16.74 -26.51
CA TRP A 43 5.92 16.28 -27.04
C TRP A 43 7.11 16.65 -26.15
N ILE A 44 7.11 17.85 -25.56
CA ILE A 44 8.16 18.29 -24.63
C ILE A 44 8.15 17.41 -23.37
N LEU A 45 6.97 17.10 -22.82
CA LEU A 45 6.85 16.21 -21.66
C LEU A 45 7.29 14.77 -21.98
N LEU A 46 7.04 14.28 -23.19
CA LEU A 46 7.49 12.96 -23.63
C LEU A 46 9.02 12.90 -23.78
N ILE A 47 9.64 13.92 -24.38
CA ILE A 47 11.10 14.02 -24.47
C ILE A 47 11.69 14.11 -23.06
N PHE A 48 11.13 14.95 -22.20
CA PHE A 48 11.56 15.09 -20.81
C PHE A 48 11.46 13.76 -20.04
N LEU A 49 10.35 13.05 -20.19
CA LEU A 49 10.16 11.71 -19.61
C LEU A 49 11.26 10.74 -20.07
N GLY A 50 11.56 10.71 -21.37
CA GLY A 50 12.61 9.86 -21.94
C GLY A 50 14.01 10.20 -21.41
N VAL A 51 14.35 11.49 -21.34
CA VAL A 51 15.62 11.96 -20.79
C VAL A 51 15.77 11.58 -19.31
N VAL A 52 14.73 11.85 -18.50
CA VAL A 52 14.72 11.50 -17.07
C VAL A 52 14.85 10.01 -16.86
N LEU A 53 14.16 9.19 -17.68
CA LEU A 53 14.23 7.73 -17.62
C LEU A 53 15.67 7.26 -17.85
N VAL A 54 16.29 7.68 -18.95
CA VAL A 54 17.65 7.27 -19.30
C VAL A 54 18.66 7.69 -18.23
N ILE A 55 18.61 8.95 -17.77
CA ILE A 55 19.53 9.45 -16.74
C ILE A 55 19.36 8.69 -15.41
N SER A 56 18.12 8.51 -14.97
CA SER A 56 17.81 7.87 -13.68
C SER A 56 18.28 6.41 -13.64
N PHE A 57 18.01 5.65 -14.71
CA PHE A 57 18.45 4.26 -14.79
C PHE A 57 19.97 4.14 -14.97
N ASN A 58 20.61 5.04 -15.72
CA ASN A 58 22.08 5.08 -15.81
C ASN A 58 22.74 5.31 -14.44
N PHE A 59 22.21 6.24 -13.64
CA PHE A 59 22.70 6.48 -12.28
C PHE A 59 22.45 5.30 -11.35
N LEU A 60 21.31 4.62 -11.47
CA LEU A 60 21.05 3.41 -10.71
C LEU A 60 22.07 2.31 -11.04
N ILE A 61 22.33 2.05 -12.33
CA ILE A 61 23.28 1.03 -12.78
C ILE A 61 24.70 1.39 -12.30
N TYR A 62 25.11 2.64 -12.47
CA TYR A 62 26.40 3.13 -12.01
C TYR A 62 26.59 2.96 -10.49
N ARG A 63 25.54 3.22 -9.70
CA ARG A 63 25.60 3.11 -8.24
C ARG A 63 25.31 1.70 -7.71
N LEU A 64 24.87 0.78 -8.56
CA LEU A 64 24.43 -0.57 -8.18
C LEU A 64 25.43 -1.33 -7.29
N PRO A 65 26.76 -1.30 -7.54
CA PRO A 65 27.73 -2.02 -6.69
C PRO A 65 27.69 -1.58 -5.23
N GLY A 66 27.44 -0.29 -4.96
CA GLY A 66 27.34 0.26 -3.60
C GLY A 66 25.97 0.10 -2.95
N LEU A 67 24.96 -0.38 -3.69
CA LEU A 67 23.58 -0.52 -3.23
C LEU A 67 23.18 -1.97 -2.94
N ARG A 68 23.98 -2.94 -3.40
CA ARG A 68 23.74 -4.36 -3.14
C ARG A 68 23.84 -4.63 -1.63
N SER A 69 22.75 -5.07 -1.05
CA SER A 69 22.75 -5.54 0.33
C SER A 69 23.34 -6.94 0.41
N LYS A 70 24.05 -7.25 1.50
CA LYS A 70 24.50 -8.61 1.83
C LYS A 70 23.45 -9.41 2.61
N ASN A 71 22.38 -8.76 3.08
CA ASN A 71 21.39 -9.39 3.95
C ASN A 71 20.33 -10.09 3.09
N GLN A 72 19.94 -11.31 3.49
CA GLN A 72 18.86 -12.08 2.89
C GLN A 72 17.62 -12.05 3.79
N LEU A 73 16.45 -12.36 3.21
CA LEU A 73 15.22 -12.50 3.97
C LEU A 73 15.33 -13.73 4.89
N ASP A 74 15.43 -13.50 6.19
CA ASP A 74 15.61 -14.57 7.17
C ASP A 74 14.34 -15.44 7.35
N SER A 75 13.14 -14.89 7.13
CA SER A 75 11.89 -15.65 7.18
C SER A 75 10.73 -14.97 6.45
N LEU A 76 9.74 -15.76 6.00
CA LEU A 76 8.48 -15.26 5.42
C LEU A 76 7.63 -14.49 6.44
N LEU A 77 7.75 -14.82 7.73
CA LEU A 77 7.08 -14.17 8.85
C LEU A 77 8.10 -13.32 9.62
N SER A 78 8.51 -12.24 9.00
CA SER A 78 9.41 -11.25 9.59
C SER A 78 8.89 -9.85 9.34
N ARG A 79 9.38 -8.89 10.13
CA ARG A 79 9.08 -7.47 9.94
C ARG A 79 9.49 -6.99 8.55
N GLU A 80 10.62 -7.48 8.06
CA GLU A 80 11.14 -7.18 6.74
C GLU A 80 10.24 -7.73 5.63
N SER A 81 9.76 -8.97 5.77
CA SER A 81 8.81 -9.58 4.83
C SER A 81 7.46 -8.88 4.84
N SER A 82 6.94 -8.48 6.00
CA SER A 82 5.72 -7.67 6.11
C SER A 82 5.82 -6.35 5.35
N PHE A 83 6.97 -5.68 5.43
CA PHE A 83 7.23 -4.45 4.67
C PHE A 83 7.29 -4.72 3.15
N LEU A 84 7.90 -5.84 2.74
CA LEU A 84 7.94 -6.26 1.33
C LEU A 84 6.52 -6.53 0.80
N TYR A 85 5.70 -7.30 1.51
CA TYR A 85 4.33 -7.61 1.12
C TYR A 85 3.47 -6.36 0.97
N ASN A 86 3.60 -5.40 1.89
CA ASN A 86 2.90 -4.13 1.82
C ASN A 86 3.26 -3.37 0.54
N ASN A 87 4.56 -3.24 0.24
CA ASN A 87 5.02 -2.59 -0.98
C ASN A 87 4.55 -3.34 -2.24
N LEU A 88 4.58 -4.67 -2.24
CA LEU A 88 4.15 -5.47 -3.39
C LEU A 88 2.67 -5.24 -3.70
N LEU A 89 1.80 -5.19 -2.69
CA LEU A 89 0.38 -4.89 -2.87
C LEU A 89 0.17 -3.47 -3.40
N LEU A 90 0.88 -2.47 -2.85
CA LEU A 90 0.80 -1.09 -3.34
C LEU A 90 1.27 -0.95 -4.79
N VAL A 91 2.38 -1.59 -5.15
CA VAL A 91 2.88 -1.65 -6.54
C VAL A 91 1.88 -2.38 -7.43
N GLY A 92 1.25 -3.45 -6.94
CA GLY A 92 0.18 -4.17 -7.66
C GLY A 92 -1.02 -3.29 -7.95
N ILE A 93 -1.48 -2.48 -6.98
CA ILE A 93 -2.54 -1.49 -7.20
C ILE A 93 -2.11 -0.44 -8.22
N ALA A 94 -0.90 0.11 -8.08
CA ALA A 94 -0.37 1.11 -9.01
C ALA A 94 -0.28 0.56 -10.44
N PHE A 95 0.18 -0.68 -10.60
CA PHE A 95 0.22 -1.38 -11.88
C PHE A 95 -1.17 -1.60 -12.47
N ALA A 96 -2.14 -2.07 -11.67
CA ALA A 96 -3.52 -2.27 -12.12
C ALA A 96 -4.16 -0.96 -12.62
N ILE A 97 -3.91 0.15 -11.90
CA ILE A 97 -4.40 1.48 -12.30
C ILE A 97 -3.70 1.96 -13.58
N LEU A 98 -2.38 1.82 -13.65
CA LEU A 98 -1.61 2.19 -14.84
C LEU A 98 -2.08 1.40 -16.06
N TRP A 99 -2.26 0.09 -15.92
CA TRP A 99 -2.77 -0.78 -16.97
C TRP A 99 -4.17 -0.38 -17.41
N GLY A 100 -5.10 -0.21 -16.47
CA GLY A 100 -6.46 0.22 -16.80
C GLY A 100 -6.52 1.57 -17.51
N THR A 101 -5.57 2.46 -17.21
CA THR A 101 -5.44 3.78 -17.84
C THR A 101 -4.81 3.70 -19.24
N LEU A 102 -3.82 2.82 -19.43
CA LEU A 102 -3.12 2.64 -20.70
C LEU A 102 -3.88 1.76 -21.70
N PHE A 103 -4.69 0.84 -21.22
CA PHE A 103 -5.35 -0.18 -22.04
C PHE A 103 -6.19 0.41 -23.19
N PRO A 104 -7.01 1.47 -22.99
CA PRO A 104 -7.71 2.13 -24.09
C PRO A 104 -6.78 2.63 -25.21
N ILE A 105 -5.62 3.21 -24.85
CA ILE A 105 -4.63 3.73 -25.80
C ILE A 105 -4.00 2.59 -26.59
N ILE A 106 -3.63 1.51 -25.89
CA ILE A 106 -2.99 0.35 -26.51
C ILE A 106 -3.97 -0.37 -27.45
N SER A 107 -5.24 -0.54 -27.03
CA SER A 107 -6.29 -1.15 -27.85
C SER A 107 -6.57 -0.34 -29.11
N GLU A 108 -6.63 0.99 -29.00
CA GLU A 108 -6.80 1.89 -30.14
C GLU A 108 -5.61 1.80 -31.10
N ALA A 109 -4.38 1.76 -30.58
CA ALA A 109 -3.16 1.67 -31.41
C ALA A 109 -2.97 0.33 -32.13
N VAL A 110 -3.36 -0.79 -31.50
CA VAL A 110 -3.15 -2.14 -32.04
C VAL A 110 -4.34 -2.61 -32.89
N SER A 111 -5.56 -2.42 -32.39
CA SER A 111 -6.78 -2.97 -32.99
C SER A 111 -7.61 -1.93 -33.73
N GLY A 112 -7.30 -0.63 -33.60
CA GLY A 112 -8.13 0.47 -34.11
C GLY A 112 -9.45 0.67 -33.35
N ILE A 113 -9.69 -0.13 -32.30
CA ILE A 113 -10.93 -0.10 -31.51
C ILE A 113 -10.64 0.53 -30.16
N LYS A 114 -11.37 1.62 -29.87
CA LYS A 114 -11.30 2.30 -28.58
C LYS A 114 -12.18 1.60 -27.55
N ILE A 115 -11.55 0.96 -26.58
CA ILE A 115 -12.24 0.33 -25.44
C ILE A 115 -12.23 1.28 -24.25
N THR A 116 -13.38 1.46 -23.61
CA THR A 116 -13.46 2.25 -22.36
C THR A 116 -13.30 1.32 -21.16
N VAL A 117 -12.33 1.62 -20.30
CA VAL A 117 -12.14 0.93 -19.02
C VAL A 117 -12.75 1.78 -17.91
N GLY A 118 -13.82 1.27 -17.31
CA GLY A 118 -14.57 1.98 -16.25
C GLY A 118 -14.48 1.31 -14.88
N ALA A 119 -15.29 1.81 -13.95
CA ALA A 119 -15.38 1.31 -12.57
C ALA A 119 -15.48 -0.22 -12.42
N PRO A 120 -16.20 -0.98 -13.28
CA PRO A 120 -16.25 -2.44 -13.15
C PRO A 120 -14.88 -3.13 -13.16
N PHE A 121 -13.96 -2.68 -14.03
CA PHE A 121 -12.60 -3.23 -14.08
C PHE A 121 -11.82 -2.90 -12.80
N PHE A 122 -11.82 -1.63 -12.39
CA PHE A 122 -11.09 -1.20 -11.20
C PHE A 122 -11.64 -1.85 -9.94
N ASN A 123 -12.96 -1.96 -9.80
CA ASN A 123 -13.58 -2.63 -8.66
C ASN A 123 -13.26 -4.13 -8.63
N ALA A 124 -13.20 -4.80 -9.78
CA ALA A 124 -12.87 -6.22 -9.84
C ALA A 124 -11.39 -6.49 -9.48
N VAL A 125 -10.46 -5.63 -9.93
CA VAL A 125 -9.02 -5.85 -9.77
C VAL A 125 -8.46 -5.22 -8.50
N VAL A 126 -8.80 -3.97 -8.22
CA VAL A 126 -8.21 -3.20 -7.10
C VAL A 126 -8.83 -3.60 -5.76
N THR A 127 -10.14 -3.90 -5.70
CA THR A 127 -10.81 -4.21 -4.43
C THR A 127 -10.19 -5.40 -3.70
N PRO A 128 -9.93 -6.56 -4.34
CA PRO A 128 -9.28 -7.68 -3.66
C PRO A 128 -7.88 -7.34 -3.13
N ILE A 129 -7.10 -6.57 -3.90
CA ILE A 129 -5.74 -6.16 -3.51
C ILE A 129 -5.80 -5.17 -2.33
N ALA A 130 -6.75 -4.24 -2.36
CA ALA A 130 -6.99 -3.29 -1.28
C ALA A 130 -7.46 -3.98 0.01
N LEU A 131 -8.32 -5.00 -0.09
CA LEU A 131 -8.72 -5.83 1.05
C LEU A 131 -7.53 -6.59 1.64
N ALA A 132 -6.67 -7.16 0.80
CA ALA A 132 -5.45 -7.81 1.25
C ALA A 132 -4.51 -6.82 1.96
N LEU A 133 -4.38 -5.59 1.44
CA LEU A 133 -3.60 -4.53 2.07
C LEU A 133 -4.18 -4.11 3.42
N LEU A 134 -5.50 -4.00 3.52
CA LEU A 134 -6.20 -3.65 4.76
C LEU A 134 -6.02 -4.75 5.82
N LEU A 135 -6.17 -6.02 5.44
CA LEU A 135 -5.88 -7.15 6.32
C LEU A 135 -4.42 -7.13 6.79
N LEU A 136 -3.48 -6.94 5.86
CA LEU A 136 -2.05 -6.86 6.18
C LEU A 136 -1.76 -5.71 7.16
N THR A 137 -2.45 -4.58 7.04
CA THR A 137 -2.32 -3.44 7.96
C THR A 137 -2.68 -3.81 9.40
N GLY A 138 -3.71 -4.63 9.60
CA GLY A 138 -4.06 -5.13 10.94
C GLY A 138 -3.14 -6.25 11.42
N VAL A 139 -2.60 -7.08 10.53
CA VAL A 139 -1.75 -8.21 10.92
C VAL A 139 -0.30 -7.79 11.24
N CYS A 140 0.24 -6.80 10.53
CA CYS A 140 1.62 -6.34 10.62
C CYS A 140 2.11 -6.00 12.04
N PRO A 141 1.35 -5.27 12.89
CA PRO A 141 1.79 -4.93 14.25
C PRO A 141 2.16 -6.14 15.11
N PHE A 142 1.47 -7.26 14.94
CA PHE A 142 1.74 -8.48 15.70
C PHE A 142 3.00 -9.20 15.21
N ILE A 143 3.32 -9.14 13.91
CA ILE A 143 4.53 -9.73 13.33
C ILE A 143 5.78 -8.93 13.74
N ALA A 144 5.67 -7.60 13.78
CA ALA A 144 6.83 -6.71 13.95
C ALA A 144 7.48 -6.78 15.35
N TRP A 145 6.75 -7.21 16.38
CA TRP A 145 7.21 -7.19 17.78
C TRP A 145 7.51 -8.55 18.38
N GLU A 146 7.23 -9.64 17.68
CA GLU A 146 7.40 -10.96 18.24
C GLU A 146 8.24 -11.89 17.36
N LYS A 147 9.33 -12.41 17.93
CA LYS A 147 9.85 -13.74 17.55
C LYS A 147 8.94 -14.82 18.15
N SER A 148 7.63 -14.69 18.00
CA SER A 148 6.70 -15.62 18.64
C SER A 148 6.47 -16.82 17.75
N SER A 149 6.32 -17.98 18.40
CA SER A 149 5.79 -19.16 17.73
C SER A 149 4.46 -18.83 17.06
N LEU A 150 4.18 -19.41 15.89
CA LEU A 150 2.92 -19.28 15.16
C LEU A 150 1.67 -19.36 16.05
N LYS A 151 1.70 -20.19 17.10
CA LYS A 151 0.61 -20.34 18.06
C LYS A 151 0.23 -19.03 18.77
N ASN A 152 1.19 -18.34 19.40
CA ASN A 152 0.94 -17.09 20.10
C ASN A 152 0.46 -15.98 19.16
N PHE A 153 0.97 -15.97 17.93
CA PHE A 153 0.52 -15.05 16.89
C PHE A 153 -0.97 -15.27 16.55
N LEU A 154 -1.39 -16.53 16.34
CA LEU A 154 -2.78 -16.87 16.06
C LEU A 154 -3.71 -16.57 17.25
N GLU A 155 -3.26 -16.82 18.48
CA GLU A 155 -4.03 -16.49 19.69
C GLU A 155 -4.29 -14.98 19.80
N LYS A 156 -3.32 -14.14 19.42
CA LYS A 156 -3.49 -12.68 19.40
C LYS A 156 -4.43 -12.19 18.31
N LEU A 157 -4.44 -12.86 17.15
CA LEU A 157 -5.34 -12.54 16.05
C LEU A 157 -6.79 -12.94 16.35
N LEU A 158 -7.00 -13.98 17.16
CA LEU A 158 -8.33 -14.52 17.44
C LEU A 158 -9.28 -13.44 17.98
N PHE A 159 -8.82 -12.63 18.93
CA PHE A 159 -9.68 -11.62 19.55
C PHE A 159 -10.14 -10.54 18.56
N PRO A 160 -9.26 -9.82 17.82
CA PRO A 160 -9.69 -8.93 16.74
C PRO A 160 -10.57 -9.61 15.67
N SER A 161 -10.28 -10.87 15.32
CA SER A 161 -11.07 -11.63 14.34
C SER A 161 -12.50 -11.89 14.82
N ILE A 162 -12.72 -12.14 16.11
CA ILE A 162 -14.06 -12.29 16.67
C ILE A 162 -14.88 -11.00 16.48
N PHE A 163 -14.32 -9.83 16.83
CA PHE A 163 -15.00 -8.54 16.65
C PHE A 163 -15.29 -8.22 15.18
N SER A 164 -14.36 -8.58 14.30
CA SER A 164 -14.52 -8.45 12.85
C SER A 164 -15.74 -9.26 12.35
N ILE A 165 -15.82 -10.54 12.73
CA ILE A 165 -16.91 -11.43 12.33
C ILE A 165 -18.24 -11.00 12.93
N THR A 166 -18.29 -10.64 14.22
CA THR A 166 -19.52 -10.17 14.86
C THR A 166 -20.00 -8.87 14.23
N GLY A 167 -19.09 -7.94 13.94
CA GLY A 167 -19.39 -6.72 13.20
C GLY A 167 -19.98 -7.01 11.81
N ALA A 168 -19.41 -7.95 11.06
CA ALA A 168 -19.93 -8.36 9.76
C ALA A 168 -21.36 -8.93 9.85
N ILE A 169 -21.63 -9.76 10.86
CA ILE A 169 -22.97 -10.33 11.12
C ILE A 169 -23.97 -9.22 11.43
N VAL A 170 -23.62 -8.28 12.32
CA VAL A 170 -24.49 -7.15 12.66
C VAL A 170 -24.82 -6.31 11.41
N LEU A 171 -23.82 -5.96 10.60
CA LEU A 171 -24.03 -5.19 9.37
C LEU A 171 -24.93 -5.94 8.37
N TYR A 172 -24.77 -7.26 8.26
CA TYR A 172 -25.62 -8.10 7.42
C TYR A 172 -27.08 -8.10 7.91
N LEU A 173 -27.30 -8.21 9.23
CA LEU A 173 -28.63 -8.14 9.85
C LEU A 173 -29.29 -6.76 9.70
N LEU A 174 -28.50 -5.69 9.67
CA LEU A 174 -28.96 -4.32 9.39
C LEU A 174 -29.31 -4.07 7.92
N GLY A 175 -29.17 -5.08 7.05
CA GLY A 175 -29.58 -5.01 5.65
C GLY A 175 -28.46 -4.69 4.65
N ILE A 176 -27.20 -4.57 5.08
CA ILE A 176 -26.07 -4.43 4.16
C ILE A 176 -25.80 -5.79 3.51
N ARG A 177 -26.03 -5.89 2.20
CA ARG A 177 -25.86 -7.13 1.42
C ARG A 177 -24.62 -7.18 0.51
N PRO A 178 -24.07 -6.07 -0.03
CA PRO A 178 -22.96 -6.17 -0.96
C PRO A 178 -21.72 -6.80 -0.31
N PHE A 179 -21.22 -7.90 -0.91
CA PHE A 179 -20.11 -8.70 -0.37
C PHE A 179 -18.87 -7.85 -0.06
N TYR A 180 -18.41 -7.06 -1.04
CA TYR A 180 -17.22 -6.21 -0.89
C TYR A 180 -17.39 -5.14 0.19
N VAL A 181 -18.61 -4.66 0.43
CA VAL A 181 -18.89 -3.67 1.48
C VAL A 181 -18.78 -4.33 2.85
N LEU A 182 -19.42 -5.49 3.04
CA LEU A 182 -19.38 -6.24 4.30
C LEU A 182 -17.95 -6.62 4.69
N ILE A 183 -17.18 -7.19 3.77
CA ILE A 183 -15.80 -7.59 4.06
C ILE A 183 -14.90 -6.37 4.32
N SER A 184 -15.10 -5.26 3.60
CA SER A 184 -14.34 -4.02 3.86
C SER A 184 -14.58 -3.51 5.27
N PHE A 185 -15.85 -3.36 5.69
CA PHE A 185 -16.16 -2.90 7.05
C PHE A 185 -15.70 -3.89 8.12
N SER A 186 -15.86 -5.18 7.87
CA SER A 186 -15.36 -6.25 8.75
C SER A 186 -13.85 -6.14 8.98
N LEU A 187 -13.08 -5.91 7.92
CA LEU A 187 -11.63 -5.69 8.02
C LEU A 187 -11.28 -4.35 8.68
N CYS A 188 -12.07 -3.28 8.46
CA CYS A 188 -11.88 -2.02 9.19
C CYS A 188 -12.03 -2.22 10.70
N ILE A 189 -13.06 -2.98 11.14
CA ILE A 189 -13.25 -3.32 12.56
C ILE A 189 -12.04 -4.12 13.08
N PHE A 190 -11.59 -5.13 12.33
CA PHE A 190 -10.39 -5.90 12.66
C PHE A 190 -9.16 -5.01 12.88
N VAL A 191 -8.89 -4.08 11.96
CA VAL A 191 -7.75 -3.16 12.03
C VAL A 191 -7.89 -2.22 13.23
N LEU A 192 -9.07 -1.64 13.46
CA LEU A 192 -9.32 -0.72 14.58
C LEU A 192 -9.12 -1.41 15.93
N ILE A 193 -9.64 -2.62 16.10
CA ILE A 193 -9.47 -3.40 17.33
C ILE A 193 -8.00 -3.77 17.51
N THR A 194 -7.30 -4.15 16.44
CA THR A 194 -5.87 -4.45 16.51
C THR A 194 -5.06 -3.25 16.98
N LEU A 195 -5.25 -2.08 16.34
CA LEU A 195 -4.59 -0.83 16.74
C LEU A 195 -4.91 -0.48 18.19
N PHE A 196 -6.17 -0.60 18.60
CA PHE A 196 -6.58 -0.32 19.97
C PHE A 196 -5.85 -1.22 20.98
N LEU A 197 -5.79 -2.53 20.73
CA LEU A 197 -5.04 -3.47 21.58
C LEU A 197 -3.54 -3.17 21.61
N GLU A 198 -2.97 -2.76 20.48
CA GLU A 198 -1.57 -2.37 20.38
C GLU A 198 -1.26 -1.20 21.32
N PHE A 199 -2.07 -0.15 21.28
CA PHE A 199 -1.94 1.01 22.17
C PHE A 199 -2.20 0.67 23.63
N LEU A 200 -3.19 -0.16 23.92
CA LEU A 200 -3.49 -0.60 25.29
C LEU A 200 -2.33 -1.41 25.88
N ASN A 201 -1.83 -2.40 25.14
CA ASN A 201 -0.72 -3.24 25.59
C ASN A 201 0.55 -2.40 25.75
N GLY A 202 0.87 -1.53 24.79
CA GLY A 202 2.00 -0.61 24.89
C GLY A 202 1.91 0.32 26.11
N THR A 203 0.71 0.82 26.41
CA THR A 203 0.46 1.69 27.58
C THR A 203 0.59 0.91 28.89
N ARG A 204 0.04 -0.31 28.96
CA ARG A 204 0.11 -1.16 30.16
C ARG A 204 1.54 -1.59 30.48
N THR A 205 2.29 -2.04 29.46
CA THR A 205 3.70 -2.40 29.63
C THR A 205 4.52 -1.21 30.12
N ARG A 206 4.26 -0.02 29.57
CA ARG A 206 4.95 1.20 30.00
C ARG A 206 4.57 1.61 31.42
N HIS A 207 3.30 1.54 31.79
CA HIS A 207 2.83 1.80 33.16
C HIS A 207 3.58 0.90 34.16
N ILE A 208 3.66 -0.41 33.89
CA ILE A 208 4.33 -1.37 34.77
C ILE A 208 5.85 -1.07 34.87
N LEU A 209 6.51 -0.77 33.74
CA LEU A 209 7.96 -0.53 33.73
C LEU A 209 8.37 0.83 34.31
N SER A 210 7.55 1.87 34.17
CA SER A 210 7.89 3.24 34.56
C SER A 210 7.18 3.73 35.82
N GLY A 211 6.16 3.01 36.31
CA GLY A 211 5.32 3.44 37.42
C GLY A 211 4.45 4.67 37.14
N GLU A 212 4.43 5.18 35.90
CA GLU A 212 3.65 6.35 35.50
C GLU A 212 2.16 6.00 35.36
N GLY A 213 1.24 6.82 35.88
CA GLY A 213 -0.21 6.57 35.69
C GLY A 213 -0.63 6.40 34.22
N HIS A 214 -1.66 5.59 33.96
CA HIS A 214 -2.13 5.23 32.61
C HIS A 214 -2.21 6.38 31.58
N PRO A 215 -2.80 7.56 31.89
CA PRO A 215 -2.87 8.65 30.90
C PRO A 215 -1.50 9.24 30.57
N LYS A 216 -0.59 9.31 31.55
CA LYS A 216 0.79 9.78 31.35
C LYS A 216 1.60 8.75 30.56
N ALA A 217 1.41 7.47 30.84
CA ALA A 217 2.04 6.38 30.10
C ALA A 217 1.60 6.37 28.62
N LEU A 218 0.31 6.58 28.33
CA LEU A 218 -0.21 6.68 26.96
C LEU A 218 0.37 7.91 26.25
N TRP A 219 0.32 9.08 26.88
CA TRP A 219 0.90 10.30 26.32
C TRP A 219 2.38 10.12 26.01
N ASN A 220 3.14 9.54 26.93
CA ASN A 220 4.57 9.29 26.74
C ASN A 220 4.85 8.20 25.71
N LEU A 221 3.97 7.21 25.54
CA LEU A 221 4.06 6.22 24.46
C LEU A 221 3.96 6.90 23.09
N VAL A 222 3.01 7.81 22.93
CA VAL A 222 2.79 8.56 21.68
C VAL A 222 3.88 9.62 21.47
N ALA A 223 4.16 10.44 22.49
CA ALA A 223 5.04 11.60 22.40
C ALA A 223 6.54 11.25 22.39
N ARG A 224 6.95 10.18 23.08
CA ARG A 224 8.36 9.73 23.09
C ARG A 224 8.62 8.62 22.08
N ASN A 225 8.02 8.69 20.90
CA ASN A 225 8.45 7.90 19.75
C ASN A 225 9.81 8.42 19.23
N LYS A 226 10.84 8.41 20.10
CA LYS A 226 12.23 8.62 19.72
C LYS A 226 12.64 7.39 18.94
N ARG A 227 12.54 7.49 17.61
CA ARG A 227 13.18 6.60 16.65
C ARG A 227 14.60 6.29 17.16
N ARG A 228 14.85 5.04 17.54
CA ARG A 228 16.19 4.47 17.56
C ARG A 228 16.55 4.11 16.13
#